data_AF-A0A2E8RI55-F1
#
_entry.id   AF-A0A2E8RI55-F1
#
_cell.length_a   1.000
_cell.length_b   1.000
_cell.length_c   1.000
_cell.angle_alpha   90.00
_cell.angle_beta   90.00
_cell.angle_gamma   90.00
#
_symmetry.space_group_name_H-M   'P 1'
#
loop_
_entity.id
_entity.type
_entity.pdbx_description
1 polymer ?
#
loop_
_entity_poly.entity_id
_entity_poly.type
_entity_poly.pdbx_seq_one_letter_code
_entity_poly.pdbx_strand_id
1 'polypeptide(L)'
;MLTKHDILSSLLNTTFGNAGSPTGTRSITATFEGDTLILKYQSIVHFAGEHAVRGQMSRIAEEAIQVLTDKVSELKSSYKDVTGDALKLKEVFQDDDVEILPGAIHAPRRTAYY
;
A
#
# COMPACT_ATOMS: atom_id res chain seq x y z
N MET A 1 -22.61 14.67 -15.69
CA MET A 1 -21.20 15.09 -15.74
C MET A 1 -20.47 14.20 -14.76
N LEU A 2 -19.54 13.35 -15.21
CA LEU A 2 -18.74 12.51 -14.30
C LEU A 2 -17.85 13.42 -13.47
N THR A 3 -17.89 13.28 -12.15
CA THR A 3 -17.03 14.06 -11.27
C THR A 3 -15.62 13.48 -11.27
N LYS A 4 -14.60 14.28 -10.92
CA LYS A 4 -13.21 13.79 -10.79
C LYS A 4 -13.12 12.61 -9.81
N HIS A 5 -13.94 12.65 -8.77
CA HIS A 5 -14.10 11.59 -7.78
C HIS A 5 -14.59 10.28 -8.41
N ASP A 6 -15.57 10.33 -9.32
CA ASP A 6 -16.11 9.13 -9.98
C ASP A 6 -15.08 8.46 -10.88
N ILE A 7 -14.29 9.27 -11.60
CA ILE A 7 -13.22 8.77 -12.48
C ILE A 7 -12.13 8.12 -11.63
N LEU A 8 -11.65 8.79 -10.59
CA LEU A 8 -10.64 8.25 -9.69
C LEU A 8 -11.13 6.99 -8.96
N SER A 9 -12.38 6.99 -8.51
CA SER A 9 -13.00 5.81 -7.93
C SER A 9 -12.99 4.69 -8.95
N SER A 10 -13.41 4.90 -10.20
CA SER A 10 -13.37 3.85 -11.23
C SER A 10 -11.97 3.30 -11.52
N LEU A 11 -10.94 4.17 -11.54
CA LEU A 11 -9.54 3.78 -11.75
C LEU A 11 -8.96 2.98 -10.58
N LEU A 12 -9.42 3.25 -9.37
CA LEU A 12 -8.96 2.59 -8.14
C LEU A 12 -9.85 1.40 -7.74
N ASN A 13 -11.07 1.32 -8.26
CA ASN A 13 -12.04 0.26 -7.98
C ASN A 13 -11.67 -1.00 -8.77
N THR A 14 -10.54 -1.61 -8.41
CA THR A 14 -10.15 -2.96 -8.81
C THR A 14 -10.84 -4.00 -7.91
N THR A 15 -12.17 -3.89 -7.77
CA THR A 15 -13.00 -4.55 -6.73
C THR A 15 -12.99 -6.07 -6.74
N PHE A 16 -12.35 -6.73 -7.70
CA PHE A 16 -12.23 -8.18 -7.69
C PHE A 16 -10.83 -8.60 -8.14
N GLY A 17 -9.92 -8.78 -7.18
CA GLY A 17 -8.79 -9.71 -7.32
C GLY A 17 -7.41 -9.13 -7.65
N ASN A 18 -7.23 -7.83 -7.87
CA ASN A 18 -5.92 -7.24 -8.25
C ASN A 18 -5.25 -6.38 -7.16
N ALA A 19 -5.87 -6.19 -6.00
CA ALA A 19 -5.23 -5.56 -4.83
C ALA A 19 -4.29 -6.53 -4.07
N GLY A 20 -4.30 -7.82 -4.43
CA GLY A 20 -3.39 -8.83 -3.90
C GLY A 20 -2.10 -8.87 -4.69
N SER A 21 -0.95 -8.95 -4.01
CA SER A 21 0.32 -9.22 -4.67
C SER A 21 0.23 -10.50 -5.49
N PRO A 22 0.86 -10.55 -6.68
CA PRO A 22 1.06 -11.80 -7.42
C PRO A 22 1.70 -12.91 -6.57
N THR A 23 2.44 -12.53 -5.53
CA THR A 23 3.12 -13.43 -4.58
C THR A 23 2.34 -13.71 -3.30
N GLY A 24 1.21 -13.03 -3.05
CA GLY A 24 0.45 -13.11 -1.80
C GLY A 24 1.16 -12.53 -0.57
N THR A 25 2.36 -11.96 -0.72
CA THR A 25 3.17 -11.44 0.40
C THR A 25 2.88 -9.99 0.75
N ARG A 26 2.22 -9.25 -0.14
CA ARG A 26 1.88 -7.83 0.05
C ARG A 26 0.50 -7.50 -0.54
N SER A 27 -0.09 -6.39 -0.11
CA SER A 27 -1.30 -5.84 -0.69
C SER A 27 -1.24 -4.31 -0.68
N ILE A 28 -1.96 -3.70 -1.61
CA ILE A 28 -2.15 -2.25 -1.65
C ILE A 28 -3.64 -2.00 -1.70
N THR A 29 -4.16 -1.29 -0.70
CA THR A 29 -5.57 -0.91 -0.64
C THR A 29 -5.69 0.59 -0.86
N ALA A 30 -6.63 1.00 -1.71
CA ALA A 30 -6.92 2.41 -1.95
C ALA A 30 -8.35 2.71 -1.50
N THR A 31 -8.54 3.74 -0.69
CA THR A 31 -9.84 4.21 -0.23
C THR A 31 -9.96 5.72 -0.40
N PHE A 32 -11.18 6.20 -0.67
CA PHE A 32 -11.50 7.63 -0.71
C PHE A 32 -12.33 8.02 0.50
N GLU A 33 -11.90 9.08 1.17
CA GLU A 33 -12.65 9.76 2.21
C GLU A 33 -12.84 11.22 1.80
N GLY A 34 -13.97 11.51 1.14
CA GLY A 34 -14.22 12.81 0.53
C GLY A 34 -13.18 13.14 -0.54
N ASP A 35 -12.41 14.20 -0.33
CA ASP A 35 -11.33 14.62 -1.23
C ASP A 35 -9.95 14.01 -0.88
N THR A 36 -9.91 13.07 0.09
CA THR A 36 -8.67 12.43 0.53
C THR A 36 -8.56 11.02 -0.05
N LEU A 37 -7.48 10.78 -0.79
CA LEU A 37 -7.06 9.43 -1.20
C LEU A 37 -6.16 8.84 -0.12
N ILE A 38 -6.56 7.69 0.43
CA ILE A 38 -5.77 6.92 1.38
C ILE A 38 -5.23 5.70 0.63
N LEU A 39 -3.91 5.54 0.62
CA LEU A 39 -3.24 4.35 0.10
C LEU A 39 -2.60 3.61 1.27
N LYS A 40 -2.94 2.34 1.44
CA LYS A 40 -2.39 1.48 2.49
C LYS A 40 -1.58 0.36 1.86
N TYR A 41 -0.30 0.32 2.16
CA TYR A 41 0.57 -0.83 1.91
C TYR A 41 0.46 -1.77 3.09
N GLN A 42 0.37 -3.07 2.83
CA GLN A 42 0.44 -4.09 3.88
C GLN A 42 1.32 -5.25 3.40
N SER A 43 2.18 -5.77 4.25
CA SER A 43 3.08 -6.88 3.94
C SER A 43 3.22 -7.87 5.09
N ILE A 44 3.36 -9.15 4.74
CA ILE A 44 3.64 -10.22 5.70
C ILE A 44 5.12 -10.51 5.69
N VAL A 45 5.74 -10.39 6.86
CA VAL A 45 7.19 -10.48 7.01
C VAL A 45 7.56 -11.50 8.07
N HIS A 46 8.55 -12.33 7.75
CA HIS A 46 9.00 -13.44 8.60
C HIS A 46 10.42 -13.18 9.10
N PHE A 47 10.60 -13.24 10.42
CA PHE A 47 11.87 -12.99 11.08
C PHE A 47 12.37 -14.25 11.78
N ALA A 48 13.69 -14.48 11.72
CA ALA A 48 14.36 -15.56 12.45
C ALA A 48 14.70 -15.20 13.91
N GLY A 49 14.43 -13.96 14.33
CA GLY A 49 14.72 -13.46 15.68
C GLY A 49 14.52 -11.94 15.78
N GLU A 50 14.40 -11.43 17.00
CA GLU A 50 14.01 -10.03 17.29
C GLU A 50 15.01 -8.98 16.78
N HIS A 51 16.31 -9.29 16.81
CA HIS A 51 17.36 -8.41 16.26
C HIS A 51 17.31 -8.27 14.73
N ALA A 52 16.80 -9.27 14.02
CA ALA A 52 16.67 -9.23 12.56
C ALA A 52 15.48 -8.37 12.11
N VAL A 53 14.56 -8.04 13.01
CA VAL A 53 13.36 -7.25 12.74
C VAL A 53 13.74 -5.84 12.30
N ARG A 54 14.53 -5.12 13.10
CA ARG A 54 14.86 -3.70 12.83
C ARG A 54 15.52 -3.48 11.47
N GLY A 55 16.47 -4.32 11.09
CA GLY A 55 17.17 -4.20 9.79
C GLY A 55 16.30 -4.58 8.59
N GLN A 56 15.30 -5.43 8.79
CA GLN A 56 14.32 -5.73 7.75
C GLN A 56 13.25 -4.64 7.65
N MET A 57 12.87 -4.00 8.76
CA MET A 57 11.85 -2.93 8.77
C MET A 57 12.25 -1.73 7.93
N SER A 58 13.50 -1.27 7.99
CA SER A 58 13.95 -0.15 7.14
C SER A 58 13.81 -0.48 5.65
N ARG A 59 14.15 -1.71 5.27
CA ARG A 59 14.01 -2.18 3.89
C ARG A 59 12.54 -2.30 3.47
N ILE A 60 11.67 -2.74 4.38
CA ILE A 60 10.23 -2.86 4.11
C ILE A 60 9.61 -1.46 3.96
N ALA A 61 10.02 -0.49 4.79
CA ALA A 61 9.57 0.89 4.68
C ALA A 61 10.00 1.52 3.35
N GLU A 62 11.25 1.32 2.93
CA GLU A 62 11.72 1.76 1.61
C GLU A 62 10.94 1.10 0.47
N GLU A 63 10.66 -0.20 0.56
CA GLU A 63 9.83 -0.92 -0.41
C GLU A 63 8.40 -0.37 -0.44
N ALA A 64 7.80 -0.11 0.73
CA ALA A 64 6.45 0.44 0.85
C ALA A 64 6.36 1.81 0.17
N ILE A 65 7.31 2.71 0.44
CA ILE A 65 7.37 4.04 -0.19
C ILE A 65 7.50 3.91 -1.70
N GLN A 66 8.38 3.03 -2.18
CA GLN A 66 8.58 2.83 -3.62
C GLN A 66 7.29 2.33 -4.28
N VAL A 67 6.66 1.31 -3.71
CA VAL A 67 5.44 0.70 -4.22
C VAL A 67 4.26 1.69 -4.23
N LEU A 68 4.11 2.47 -3.15
CA LEU A 68 3.08 3.50 -3.06
C LEU A 68 3.32 4.63 -4.07
N THR A 69 4.57 5.05 -4.24
CA THR A 69 4.96 6.08 -5.23
C THR A 69 4.70 5.62 -6.66
N ASP A 70 5.01 4.37 -6.97
CA ASP A 70 4.74 3.76 -8.28
C ASP A 70 3.23 3.72 -8.53
N LYS A 71 2.43 3.34 -7.52
CA LYS A 71 0.96 3.32 -7.63
C LYS A 71 0.37 4.72 -7.85
N VAL A 72 0.88 5.74 -7.15
CA VAL A 72 0.50 7.14 -7.37
C VAL A 72 0.84 7.59 -8.79
N SER A 73 2.00 7.19 -9.30
CA SER A 73 2.45 7.55 -10.65
C SER A 73 1.62 6.87 -11.74
N GLU A 74 1.27 5.60 -11.54
CA GLU A 74 0.33 4.86 -12.38
C GLU A 74 -1.03 5.56 -12.40
N LEU A 75 -1.58 5.87 -11.22
CA LEU A 75 -2.89 6.54 -11.09
C LEU A 75 -2.91 7.89 -11.82
N LYS A 76 -1.86 8.70 -11.67
CA LYS A 76 -1.73 9.99 -12.37
C LYS A 76 -1.69 9.81 -13.89
N SER A 77 -1.00 8.78 -14.36
CA SER A 77 -0.90 8.46 -15.79
C SER A 77 -2.26 8.02 -16.33
N SER A 78 -2.91 7.04 -15.69
CA SER A 78 -4.24 6.58 -16.08
C SER A 78 -5.30 7.69 -16.03
N TYR A 79 -5.23 8.56 -15.03
CA TYR A 79 -6.13 9.72 -14.95
C TYR A 79 -5.94 10.66 -16.14
N LYS A 80 -4.68 10.95 -16.51
CA LYS A 80 -4.35 11.78 -17.67
C LYS A 80 -4.82 11.13 -18.97
N ASP A 81 -4.68 9.82 -19.10
CA ASP A 81 -5.13 9.09 -20.30
C ASP A 81 -6.66 9.14 -20.48
N VAL A 82 -7.41 9.10 -19.38
CA VAL A 82 -8.88 9.14 -19.41
C VAL A 82 -9.44 10.56 -19.58
N THR A 83 -8.81 11.56 -18.95
CA THR A 83 -9.36 12.92 -18.86
C THR A 83 -8.67 13.95 -19.74
N GLY A 84 -7.43 13.69 -20.17
CA GLY A 84 -6.54 14.67 -20.79
C GLY A 84 -5.90 15.65 -19.79
N ASP A 85 -6.36 15.67 -18.53
CA ASP A 85 -5.91 16.60 -17.49
C ASP A 85 -4.84 16.00 -16.59
N ALA A 86 -3.99 16.85 -16.01
CA ALA A 86 -3.01 16.44 -15.03
C ALA A 86 -3.62 16.33 -13.61
N LEU A 87 -3.47 15.18 -12.96
CA LEU A 87 -3.83 14.99 -11.56
C LEU A 87 -2.70 15.48 -10.64
N LYS A 88 -3.01 16.42 -9.74
CA LYS A 88 -2.12 16.85 -8.66
C LYS A 88 -2.58 16.26 -7.35
N LEU A 89 -1.69 15.54 -6.68
CA LEU A 89 -1.89 15.00 -5.33
C LEU A 89 -0.87 15.65 -4.41
N LYS A 90 -1.31 15.98 -3.21
CA LYS A 90 -0.46 16.48 -2.12
C LYS A 90 -0.53 15.46 -1.00
N GLU A 91 0.63 15.09 -0.48
CA GLU A 91 0.70 14.25 0.72
C GLU A 91 0.18 15.05 1.92
N VAL A 92 -0.77 14.46 2.64
CA VAL A 92 -1.41 15.08 3.81
C VAL A 92 -0.89 14.44 5.09
N PHE A 93 -0.67 13.13 5.09
CA PHE A 93 -0.29 12.35 6.24
C PHE A 93 0.40 11.05 5.80
N GLN A 94 1.40 10.62 6.57
CA GLN A 94 2.08 9.33 6.46
C GLN A 94 2.29 8.78 7.86
N ASP A 95 1.97 7.50 8.05
CA ASP A 95 2.22 6.75 9.28
C ASP A 95 2.52 5.29 8.93
N ASP A 96 3.42 4.69 9.69
CA ASP A 96 3.89 3.32 9.51
C ASP A 96 3.73 2.59 10.84
N ASP A 97 3.07 1.43 10.83
CA ASP A 97 2.85 0.60 12.02
C ASP A 97 3.34 -0.82 11.79
N VAL A 98 3.73 -1.50 12.88
CA VAL A 98 4.23 -2.87 12.82
C VAL A 98 3.61 -3.69 13.93
N GLU A 99 2.81 -4.68 13.54
CA GLU A 99 2.15 -5.60 14.45
C GLU A 99 2.83 -6.98 14.41
N ILE A 100 3.48 -7.37 15.50
CA ILE A 100 4.04 -8.72 15.64
C ILE A 100 2.91 -9.67 16.03
N LEU A 101 2.67 -10.68 15.20
CA LEU A 101 1.67 -11.69 15.49
C LEU A 101 2.15 -12.64 16.61
N PRO A 102 1.28 -12.97 17.57
CA PRO A 102 1.61 -13.94 18.60
C PRO A 102 1.82 -15.32 17.96
N GLY A 103 3.08 -15.76 17.91
CA GLY A 103 3.46 -17.10 17.48
C GLY A 103 3.49 -18.11 18.63
N ALA A 104 3.56 -19.40 18.29
CA ALA A 104 3.85 -20.43 19.30
C ALA A 104 5.17 -20.11 20.02
N ILE A 105 5.20 -20.26 21.35
CA ILE A 105 6.34 -19.90 22.23
C ILE A 105 7.67 -20.55 21.79
N HIS A 106 7.59 -21.65 21.04
CA HIS A 106 8.74 -22.42 20.54
C HIS A 106 9.02 -22.27 19.04
N ALA A 107 8.30 -21.39 18.33
CA ALA A 107 8.54 -21.18 16.91
C ALA A 107 9.83 -20.37 16.69
N PRO A 108 10.82 -20.90 15.94
CA PRO A 108 12.04 -20.16 15.62
C PRO A 108 11.80 -19.00 14.65
N ARG A 109 10.61 -18.94 14.03
CA ARG A 109 10.18 -17.88 13.11
C ARG A 109 9.04 -17.08 13.74
N ARG A 110 9.17 -15.76 13.74
CA ARG A 110 8.10 -14.82 14.08
C ARG A 110 7.53 -14.20 12.81
N THR A 111 6.24 -13.93 12.80
CA THR A 111 5.55 -13.24 11.70
C THR A 111 5.11 -11.88 12.21
N ALA A 112 5.26 -10.84 11.40
CA ALA A 112 4.64 -9.54 11.65
C ALA A 112 3.88 -9.06 10.42
N TYR A 113 2.90 -8.20 10.68
CA TYR A 113 2.32 -7.31 9.69
C TYR A 113 3.07 -5.98 9.74
N TYR A 114 3.43 -5.50 8.57
CA TYR A 114 3.75 -4.10 8.30
C TYR A 114 2.59 -3.52 7.51
#